data_AF-A0A1C4V452-F1
#
_entry.id   AF-A0A1C4V452-F1
#
_cell.length_a   1.000
_cell.length_b   1.000
_cell.length_c   1.000
_cell.angle_alpha   90.00
_cell.angle_beta   90.00
_cell.angle_gamma   90.00
#
_symmetry.space_group_name_H-M   'P 1'
#
loop_
_entity.id
_entity.type
_entity.pdbx_description
1 polymer ?
#
loop_
_entity_poly.entity_id
_entity_poly.type
_entity_poly.pdbx_seq_one_letter_code
_entity_poly.pdbx_strand_id
1 'polypeptide(L)'
;MTQQSGSSTAADPDQPVDGPSTGETGVPAGAPAPAPAAVVLALLALGWLTAMLWSTRAAITSAQAGVTAVSLSAYALPGVISAALVAGGGTALAVTNLLARRGVDRATLRFVTATGVGLLVGLLTAVAINLFYADNATTNVIAGTTAAAAVVGGALAGARNARVVGAMVAAALAVLVFVVVFSRVRDPLFELYGGGGTQEAMFGAARWVSRTESLLAGLVAGLVAFGYLHLARRRSLRRDPDAPADRWPAYLLAGAGAGLLLLLTEVIIRIGGRALLDLAAALSEADAVAQTTLGTSRLDNGIWVLFVGALTAMIAFGRTLGPAPADDEDGTDPADD
;
A
#
# COMPACT_ATOMS: atom_id res chain seq x y z
N MET A 1 -73.99 -24.53 -37.62
CA MET A 1 -73.17 -25.21 -38.65
C MET A 1 -71.96 -24.33 -38.90
N THR A 2 -70.84 -24.59 -38.23
CA THR A 2 -69.54 -25.09 -38.78
C THR A 2 -68.86 -24.08 -39.72
N GLN A 3 -67.60 -23.63 -39.54
CA GLN A 3 -66.40 -24.37 -39.11
C GLN A 3 -65.34 -23.49 -38.40
N GLN A 4 -64.56 -24.17 -37.57
CA GLN A 4 -63.28 -23.75 -36.98
C GLN A 4 -62.12 -24.25 -37.86
N SER A 5 -61.02 -23.47 -37.97
CA SER A 5 -59.59 -23.85 -38.13
C SER A 5 -58.81 -22.57 -38.52
N GLY A 6 -57.63 -22.21 -38.02
CA GLY A 6 -56.65 -22.84 -37.15
C GLY A 6 -55.50 -21.86 -36.89
N SER A 7 -54.72 -22.13 -35.85
CA SER A 7 -53.56 -21.36 -35.37
C SER A 7 -52.29 -21.51 -36.22
N SER A 8 -51.43 -20.48 -36.26
CA SER A 8 -50.03 -20.48 -35.82
C SER A 8 -49.04 -19.70 -36.71
N THR A 9 -48.27 -18.81 -36.06
CA THR A 9 -46.91 -18.28 -36.40
C THR A 9 -46.80 -17.33 -37.61
N ALA A 10 -46.17 -16.14 -37.54
CA ALA A 10 -44.93 -15.80 -36.86
C ALA A 10 -44.89 -14.36 -36.31
N ALA A 11 -44.08 -14.17 -35.27
CA ALA A 11 -43.70 -12.89 -34.68
C ALA A 11 -42.62 -12.19 -35.52
N ASP A 12 -42.71 -10.87 -35.63
CA ASP A 12 -41.54 -9.98 -35.69
C ASP A 12 -41.90 -8.64 -35.00
N PRO A 13 -41.02 -8.04 -34.18
CA PRO A 13 -41.31 -6.88 -33.36
C PRO A 13 -40.95 -5.58 -34.08
N ASP A 14 -41.94 -4.75 -34.40
CA ASP A 14 -41.72 -3.39 -34.88
C ASP A 14 -41.30 -2.46 -33.72
N GLN A 15 -40.01 -2.16 -33.74
CA GLN A 15 -39.33 -0.89 -33.42
C GLN A 15 -39.90 0.04 -32.33
N PRO A 16 -39.14 0.31 -31.25
CA PRO A 16 -39.38 1.48 -30.43
C PRO A 16 -38.94 2.75 -31.18
N VAL A 17 -39.82 3.75 -31.14
CA VAL A 17 -39.70 5.08 -31.76
C VAL A 17 -38.48 5.83 -31.22
N ASP A 18 -37.59 6.25 -32.12
CA ASP A 18 -36.47 7.16 -31.86
C ASP A 18 -36.99 8.53 -31.39
N GLY A 19 -37.10 8.71 -30.07
CA GLY A 19 -37.12 10.04 -29.48
C GLY A 19 -35.74 10.70 -29.64
N PRO A 20 -35.64 12.02 -29.88
CA PRO A 20 -34.36 12.69 -29.88
C PRO A 20 -33.75 12.55 -28.49
N SER A 21 -32.78 11.65 -28.38
CA SER A 21 -31.85 11.62 -27.26
C SER A 21 -31.21 12.99 -27.20
N THR A 22 -31.67 13.81 -26.25
CA THR A 22 -30.93 14.98 -25.80
C THR A 22 -29.55 14.47 -25.48
N GLY A 23 -28.60 14.80 -26.36
CA GLY A 23 -27.21 14.47 -26.18
C GLY A 23 -26.78 15.01 -24.82
N GLU A 24 -26.76 14.13 -23.82
CA GLU A 24 -25.84 14.25 -22.71
C GLU A 24 -24.47 14.27 -23.36
N THR A 25 -24.04 15.50 -23.63
CA THR A 25 -22.66 15.87 -23.83
C THR A 25 -21.93 15.32 -22.62
N GLY A 26 -21.39 14.11 -22.78
CA GLY A 26 -20.56 13.46 -21.78
C GLY A 26 -19.47 14.44 -21.42
N VAL A 27 -19.63 15.08 -20.26
CA VAL A 27 -18.65 16.02 -19.72
C VAL A 27 -17.33 15.26 -19.74
N PRO A 28 -16.29 15.77 -20.44
CA PRO A 28 -15.03 15.06 -20.52
C PRO A 28 -14.56 14.77 -19.10
N ALA A 29 -14.38 13.48 -18.79
CA ALA A 29 -13.98 13.03 -17.47
C ALA A 29 -12.77 13.85 -17.02
N GLY A 30 -12.99 14.70 -16.01
CA GLY A 30 -12.03 15.72 -15.58
C GLY A 30 -10.63 15.14 -15.38
N ALA A 31 -9.62 15.94 -15.77
CA ALA A 31 -8.23 15.56 -15.65
C ALA A 31 -7.93 15.02 -14.23
N PRO A 32 -7.16 13.92 -14.09
CA PRO A 32 -6.87 13.32 -12.80
C PRO A 32 -6.24 14.35 -11.86
N ALA A 33 -6.83 14.50 -10.68
CA ALA A 33 -6.32 15.48 -9.74
C ALA A 33 -4.96 15.02 -9.16
N PRO A 34 -3.94 15.90 -9.15
CA PRO A 34 -2.61 15.54 -8.70
C PRO A 34 -2.57 15.23 -7.20
N ALA A 35 -1.64 14.37 -6.80
CA ALA A 35 -1.43 14.05 -5.39
C ALA A 35 -0.72 15.22 -4.68
N PRO A 36 -1.21 15.67 -3.51
CA PRO A 36 -0.54 16.72 -2.75
C PRO A 36 0.80 16.23 -2.18
N ALA A 37 1.79 17.14 -2.04
CA ALA A 37 3.06 16.85 -1.37
C ALA A 37 3.86 15.64 -1.93
N ALA A 38 3.62 15.21 -3.17
CA ALA A 38 4.30 14.06 -3.77
C ALA A 38 5.84 14.15 -3.73
N VAL A 39 6.41 15.34 -3.93
CA VAL A 39 7.85 15.58 -3.79
C VAL A 39 8.33 15.34 -2.37
N VAL A 40 7.58 15.79 -1.36
CA VAL A 40 7.91 15.56 0.05
C VAL A 40 7.87 14.07 0.38
N LEU A 41 6.84 13.35 -0.10
CA LEU A 41 6.75 11.90 0.06
C LEU A 41 7.92 11.17 -0.61
N ALA A 42 8.32 11.58 -1.81
CA ALA A 42 9.48 11.03 -2.51
C ALA A 42 10.77 11.22 -1.71
N LEU A 43 11.00 12.43 -1.19
CA LEU A 43 12.18 12.75 -0.38
C LEU A 43 12.19 11.95 0.93
N LEU A 44 11.05 11.84 1.62
CA LEU A 44 10.93 11.04 2.83
C LEU A 44 11.16 9.55 2.55
N ALA A 45 10.64 9.03 1.45
CA ALA A 45 10.82 7.63 1.08
C ALA A 45 12.25 7.31 0.67
N LEU A 46 12.92 8.18 -0.08
CA LEU A 46 14.34 8.05 -0.40
C LEU A 46 15.22 8.19 0.85
N GLY A 47 14.90 9.15 1.73
CA GLY A 47 15.57 9.31 3.02
C GLY A 47 15.43 8.07 3.89
N TRP A 48 14.24 7.46 3.93
CA TRP A 48 13.99 6.22 4.64
C TRP A 48 14.77 5.04 4.05
N LEU A 49 14.77 4.87 2.73
CA LEU A 49 15.57 3.85 2.04
C LEU A 49 17.06 4.01 2.36
N THR A 50 17.57 5.24 2.32
CA THR A 50 18.96 5.56 2.66
C THR A 50 19.26 5.21 4.12
N ALA A 51 18.35 5.54 5.04
CA ALA A 51 18.49 5.20 6.46
C ALA A 51 18.50 3.68 6.68
N MET A 52 17.66 2.92 5.97
CA MET A 52 17.65 1.46 6.04
C MET A 52 18.92 0.84 5.49
N LEU A 53 19.43 1.32 4.34
CA LEU A 53 20.71 0.88 3.80
C LEU A 53 21.88 1.20 4.75
N TRP A 54 21.86 2.36 5.39
CA TRP A 54 22.86 2.70 6.40
C TRP A 54 22.75 1.77 7.60
N SER A 55 21.54 1.60 8.16
CA SER A 55 21.29 0.76 9.32
C SER A 55 21.74 -0.68 9.09
N THR A 56 21.43 -1.25 7.92
CA THR A 56 21.87 -2.59 7.54
C THR A 56 23.39 -2.68 7.44
N ARG A 57 24.03 -1.69 6.80
CA ARG A 57 25.49 -1.63 6.72
C ARG A 57 26.13 -1.59 8.11
N ALA A 58 25.63 -0.73 8.99
CA ALA A 58 26.12 -0.60 10.36
C ALA A 58 26.03 -1.93 11.11
N ALA A 59 24.88 -2.61 11.03
CA ALA A 59 24.65 -3.92 11.65
C ALA A 59 25.65 -4.98 11.14
N ILE A 60 25.89 -5.05 9.82
CA ILE A 60 26.86 -5.98 9.24
C ILE A 60 28.27 -5.66 9.69
N THR A 61 28.69 -4.39 9.65
CA THR A 61 30.04 -4.00 10.08
C THR A 61 30.28 -4.25 11.57
N SER A 62 29.26 -4.08 12.43
CA SER A 62 29.36 -4.43 13.85
C SER A 62 29.41 -5.95 14.08
N ALA A 63 28.78 -6.73 13.20
CA ALA A 63 28.73 -8.19 13.29
C ALA A 63 29.99 -8.87 12.74
N GLN A 64 30.84 -8.18 11.97
CA GLN A 64 32.12 -8.73 11.47
C GLN A 64 33.12 -9.09 12.59
N ALA A 65 32.81 -8.80 13.86
CA ALA A 65 33.48 -9.39 15.01
C ALA A 65 33.05 -10.86 15.31
N GLY A 66 32.17 -11.49 14.51
CA GLY A 66 31.74 -12.89 14.69
C GLY A 66 30.95 -13.51 13.52
N VAL A 67 30.63 -14.81 13.64
CA VAL A 67 29.94 -15.68 12.63
C VAL A 67 28.46 -15.28 12.39
N THR A 68 27.93 -14.29 13.10
CA THR A 68 26.52 -13.86 13.08
C THR A 68 26.13 -12.90 11.95
N ALA A 69 27.06 -12.49 11.10
CA ALA A 69 26.83 -11.47 10.07
C ALA A 69 25.82 -11.87 8.97
N VAL A 70 25.78 -13.15 8.58
CA VAL A 70 24.88 -13.64 7.52
C VAL A 70 23.43 -13.68 8.00
N SER A 71 23.16 -14.20 9.20
CA SER A 71 21.82 -14.24 9.77
C SER A 71 21.28 -12.83 10.07
N LEU A 72 22.11 -11.91 10.57
CA LEU A 72 21.74 -10.50 10.76
C LEU A 72 21.40 -9.78 9.46
N SER A 73 22.13 -10.08 8.38
CA SER A 73 21.84 -9.56 7.04
C SER A 73 20.48 -10.05 6.56
N ALA A 74 20.18 -11.35 6.74
CA ALA A 74 18.89 -11.93 6.36
C ALA A 74 17.70 -11.28 7.10
N TYR A 75 17.87 -10.86 8.36
CA TYR A 75 16.83 -10.20 9.14
C TYR A 75 16.60 -8.74 8.76
N ALA A 76 17.60 -8.03 8.24
CA ALA A 76 17.48 -6.62 7.83
C ALA A 76 16.86 -6.45 6.43
N LEU A 77 16.91 -7.48 5.59
CA LEU A 77 16.46 -7.44 4.20
C LEU A 77 15.01 -7.04 3.98
N PRO A 78 14.02 -7.57 4.73
CA PRO A 78 12.63 -7.23 4.49
C PRO A 78 12.37 -5.72 4.59
N GLY A 79 13.02 -5.06 5.55
CA GLY A 79 12.91 -3.62 5.74
C GLY A 79 13.48 -2.81 4.56
N VAL A 80 14.63 -3.24 4.00
CA VAL A 80 15.24 -2.60 2.83
C VAL A 80 14.34 -2.77 1.59
N ILE A 81 13.80 -3.97 1.37
CA ILE A 81 12.94 -4.27 0.23
C ILE A 81 11.63 -3.47 0.32
N SER A 82 10.99 -3.41 1.50
CA SER A 82 9.81 -2.55 1.72
C SER A 82 10.14 -1.07 1.51
N ALA A 83 11.28 -0.59 2.00
CA ALA A 83 11.70 0.79 1.81
C ALA A 83 11.92 1.12 0.32
N ALA A 84 12.51 0.19 -0.45
CA ALA A 84 12.73 0.36 -1.89
C ALA A 84 11.42 0.38 -2.67
N LEU A 85 10.47 -0.51 -2.33
CA LEU A 85 9.11 -0.51 -2.87
C LEU A 85 8.42 0.86 -2.68
N VAL A 86 8.48 1.40 -1.45
CA VAL A 86 7.86 2.69 -1.12
C VAL A 86 8.60 3.86 -1.78
N ALA A 87 9.94 3.82 -1.84
CA ALA A 87 10.75 4.83 -2.51
C ALA A 87 10.49 4.88 -4.02
N GLY A 88 10.42 3.72 -4.69
CA GLY A 88 10.04 3.62 -6.10
C GLY A 88 8.65 4.21 -6.36
N GLY A 89 7.66 3.88 -5.53
CA GLY A 89 6.31 4.44 -5.65
C GLY A 89 6.24 5.94 -5.39
N GLY A 90 6.88 6.43 -4.32
CA GLY A 90 6.89 7.84 -3.97
C GLY A 90 7.58 8.72 -5.02
N THR A 91 8.73 8.29 -5.53
CA THR A 91 9.48 9.02 -6.58
C THR A 91 8.76 9.01 -7.91
N ALA A 92 8.24 7.86 -8.35
CA ALA A 92 7.43 7.75 -9.55
C ALA A 92 6.18 8.65 -9.47
N LEU A 93 5.50 8.68 -8.34
CA LEU A 93 4.36 9.56 -8.10
C LEU A 93 4.73 11.05 -8.18
N ALA A 94 5.91 11.45 -7.71
CA ALA A 94 6.39 12.83 -7.83
C ALA A 94 6.64 13.21 -9.30
N VAL A 95 7.27 12.33 -10.08
CA VAL A 95 7.55 12.55 -11.50
C VAL A 95 6.27 12.56 -12.34
N THR A 96 5.36 11.61 -12.13
CA THR A 96 4.10 11.56 -12.90
C THR A 96 3.19 12.74 -12.56
N ASN A 97 3.14 13.20 -11.31
CA ASN A 97 2.44 14.44 -10.96
C ASN A 97 3.05 15.68 -11.65
N LEU A 98 4.39 15.74 -11.78
CA LEU A 98 5.05 16.84 -12.49
C LEU A 98 4.68 16.83 -13.98
N LEU A 99 4.64 15.65 -14.61
CA LEU A 99 4.23 15.50 -16.01
C LEU A 99 2.76 15.84 -16.24
N ALA A 100 1.88 15.39 -15.34
CA ALA A 100 0.45 15.73 -15.39
C ALA A 100 0.24 17.24 -15.29
N ARG A 101 0.99 17.94 -14.43
CA ARG A 101 0.97 19.42 -14.33
C ARG A 101 1.44 20.12 -15.60
N ARG A 102 2.24 19.46 -16.45
CA ARG A 102 2.68 19.97 -17.75
C ARG A 102 1.74 19.60 -18.90
N GLY A 103 0.55 19.05 -18.60
CA GLY A 103 -0.44 18.64 -19.60
C GLY A 103 -0.12 17.30 -20.27
N VAL A 104 0.83 16.54 -19.75
CA VAL A 104 1.27 15.26 -20.32
C VAL A 104 0.66 14.11 -19.50
N ASP A 105 -0.61 13.79 -19.76
CA ASP A 105 -1.34 12.72 -19.05
C ASP A 105 -1.95 11.68 -20.01
N ARG A 106 -1.06 10.89 -20.63
CA ARG A 106 -1.47 9.68 -21.36
C ARG A 106 -1.24 8.47 -20.48
N ALA A 107 -2.23 7.59 -20.36
CA ALA A 107 -2.16 6.42 -19.48
C ALA A 107 -0.89 5.57 -19.72
N THR A 108 -0.58 5.27 -20.99
CA THR A 108 0.62 4.51 -21.38
C THR A 108 1.90 5.22 -20.97
N LEU A 109 2.01 6.52 -21.27
CA LEU A 109 3.20 7.31 -20.93
C LEU A 109 3.39 7.43 -19.42
N ARG A 110 2.30 7.61 -18.66
CA ARG A 110 2.32 7.63 -17.19
C ARG A 110 2.84 6.32 -16.64
N PHE A 111 2.32 5.18 -17.11
CA PHE A 111 2.76 3.86 -16.65
C PHE A 111 4.22 3.58 -17.02
N VAL A 112 4.63 3.84 -18.27
CA VAL A 112 6.01 3.65 -18.73
C VAL A 112 6.97 4.55 -17.94
N THR A 113 6.61 5.82 -17.72
CA THR A 113 7.43 6.74 -16.93
C THR A 113 7.52 6.30 -15.48
N ALA A 114 6.40 5.91 -14.86
CA ALA A 114 6.38 5.49 -13.47
C ALA A 114 7.25 4.25 -13.23
N THR A 115 7.11 3.24 -14.10
CA THR A 115 7.96 2.03 -14.10
C THR A 115 9.42 2.37 -14.36
N GLY A 116 9.71 3.26 -15.31
CA GLY A 116 11.06 3.71 -15.63
C GLY A 116 11.73 4.46 -14.48
N VAL A 117 10.99 5.30 -13.75
CA VAL A 117 11.49 5.98 -12.54
C VAL A 117 11.76 4.97 -11.43
N GLY A 118 10.87 4.01 -11.22
CA GLY A 118 11.09 2.91 -10.28
C GLY A 118 12.33 2.08 -10.62
N LEU A 119 12.56 1.81 -11.90
CA LEU A 119 13.77 1.15 -12.40
C LEU A 119 15.03 1.97 -12.11
N LEU A 120 15.02 3.27 -12.36
CA LEU A 120 16.16 4.14 -12.06
C LEU A 120 16.48 4.14 -10.56
N VAL A 121 15.48 4.25 -9.70
CA VAL A 121 15.67 4.15 -8.24
C VAL A 121 16.23 2.78 -7.86
N GLY A 122 15.71 1.70 -8.44
CA GLY A 122 16.18 0.35 -8.22
C GLY A 122 17.64 0.15 -8.64
N LEU A 123 18.03 0.63 -9.82
CA LEU A 123 19.40 0.54 -10.33
C LEU A 123 20.38 1.34 -9.47
N LEU A 124 20.03 2.58 -9.10
CA LEU A 124 20.86 3.39 -8.21
C LEU A 124 21.03 2.72 -6.84
N THR A 125 19.97 2.09 -6.33
CA THR A 125 20.00 1.34 -5.07
C THR A 125 20.89 0.09 -5.18
N ALA A 126 20.76 -0.68 -6.26
CA ALA A 126 21.59 -1.86 -6.52
C ALA A 126 23.08 -1.49 -6.64
N VAL A 127 23.39 -0.40 -7.35
CA VAL A 127 24.76 0.13 -7.45
C VAL A 127 25.27 0.52 -6.07
N ALA A 128 24.48 1.23 -5.25
CA ALA A 128 24.89 1.58 -3.89
C ALA A 128 25.15 0.33 -3.05
N ILE A 129 24.30 -0.70 -3.12
CA ILE A 129 24.51 -1.97 -2.41
C ILE A 129 25.84 -2.61 -2.86
N ASN A 130 26.10 -2.74 -4.16
CA ASN A 130 27.34 -3.35 -4.66
C ASN A 130 28.60 -2.54 -4.34
N LEU A 131 28.51 -1.21 -4.21
CA LEU A 131 29.66 -0.37 -3.85
C LEU A 131 29.98 -0.40 -2.34
N PHE A 132 28.99 -0.61 -1.48
CA PHE A 132 29.16 -0.50 -0.03
C PHE A 132 29.16 -1.83 0.74
N TYR A 133 28.80 -2.93 0.08
CA TYR A 133 28.73 -4.27 0.67
C TYR A 133 29.72 -5.21 -0.05
N ALA A 134 30.19 -6.26 0.64
CA ALA A 134 31.16 -7.20 0.08
C ALA A 134 30.60 -7.91 -1.16
N ASP A 135 31.43 -8.05 -2.20
CA ASP A 135 31.03 -8.58 -3.49
C ASP A 135 30.93 -10.10 -3.44
N ASN A 136 29.70 -10.60 -3.27
CA ASN A 136 29.39 -12.02 -3.26
C ASN A 136 27.99 -12.28 -3.85
N ALA A 137 27.71 -13.55 -4.20
CA ALA A 137 26.44 -13.94 -4.84
C ALA A 137 25.21 -13.52 -4.02
N THR A 138 25.32 -13.53 -2.69
CA THR A 138 24.27 -13.11 -1.75
C THR A 138 23.94 -11.62 -1.90
N THR A 139 24.94 -10.74 -1.95
CA THR A 139 24.77 -9.29 -2.15
C THR A 139 24.08 -8.98 -3.48
N ASN A 140 24.40 -9.72 -4.55
CA ASN A 140 23.79 -9.52 -5.87
C ASN A 140 22.29 -9.89 -5.90
N VAL A 141 21.89 -10.96 -5.22
CA VAL A 141 20.46 -11.34 -5.10
C VAL A 141 19.69 -10.29 -4.30
N ILE A 142 20.29 -9.74 -3.24
CA ILE A 142 19.71 -8.65 -2.43
C ILE A 142 19.52 -7.40 -3.28
N ALA A 143 20.56 -6.99 -4.02
CA ALA A 143 20.54 -5.84 -4.90
C ALA A 143 19.45 -5.99 -5.98
N GLY A 144 19.38 -7.15 -6.65
CA GLY A 144 18.37 -7.45 -7.65
C GLY A 144 16.94 -7.45 -7.10
N THR A 145 16.72 -8.06 -5.93
CA THR A 145 15.39 -8.10 -5.28
C THR A 145 14.94 -6.70 -4.85
N THR A 146 15.86 -5.91 -4.31
CA THR A 146 15.59 -4.52 -3.92
C THR A 146 15.29 -3.65 -5.14
N ALA A 147 16.00 -3.84 -6.25
CA ALA A 147 15.74 -3.16 -7.50
C ALA A 147 14.36 -3.52 -8.07
N ALA A 148 14.01 -4.81 -8.08
CA ALA A 148 12.70 -5.28 -8.51
C ALA A 148 11.57 -4.67 -7.66
N ALA A 149 11.76 -4.56 -6.34
CA ALA A 149 10.80 -3.90 -5.46
C ALA A 149 10.57 -2.44 -5.83
N ALA A 150 11.64 -1.67 -6.08
CA ALA A 150 11.51 -0.28 -6.52
C ALA A 150 10.78 -0.14 -7.87
N VAL A 151 11.02 -1.05 -8.82
CA VAL A 151 10.28 -1.11 -10.11
C VAL A 151 8.79 -1.34 -9.88
N VAL A 152 8.44 -2.34 -9.06
CA VAL A 152 7.05 -2.66 -8.74
C VAL A 152 6.35 -1.48 -8.06
N GLY A 153 7.04 -0.82 -7.12
CA GLY A 153 6.56 0.39 -6.47
C GLY A 153 6.28 1.51 -7.47
N GLY A 154 7.21 1.72 -8.39
CA GLY A 154 7.03 2.66 -9.50
C GLY A 154 5.83 2.33 -10.38
N ALA A 155 5.64 1.06 -10.75
CA ALA A 155 4.51 0.61 -11.55
C ALA A 155 3.16 0.88 -10.86
N LEU A 156 3.07 0.70 -9.53
CA LEU A 156 1.86 1.03 -8.75
C LEU A 156 1.51 2.53 -8.84
N ALA A 157 2.52 3.40 -8.90
CA ALA A 157 2.31 4.84 -9.06
C ALA A 157 1.84 5.24 -10.47
N GLY A 158 1.88 4.33 -11.45
CA GLY A 158 1.29 4.50 -12.77
C GLY A 158 -0.24 4.44 -12.79
N ALA A 159 -0.87 4.01 -11.69
CA ALA A 159 -2.32 3.92 -11.56
C ALA A 159 -3.04 5.28 -11.74
N ARG A 160 -4.32 5.24 -12.14
CA ARG A 160 -5.10 6.46 -12.46
C ARG A 160 -5.35 7.38 -11.27
N ASN A 161 -5.39 6.84 -10.05
CA ASN A 161 -5.74 7.62 -8.86
C ASN A 161 -4.49 8.02 -8.04
N ALA A 162 -3.82 9.09 -8.47
CA ALA A 162 -2.61 9.61 -7.84
C ALA A 162 -2.79 9.94 -6.34
N ARG A 163 -3.98 10.39 -5.92
CA ARG A 163 -4.26 10.68 -4.51
C ARG A 163 -4.27 9.43 -3.65
N VAL A 164 -4.87 8.34 -4.14
CA VAL A 164 -4.88 7.05 -3.43
C VAL A 164 -3.46 6.51 -3.33
N VAL A 165 -2.69 6.51 -4.42
CA VAL A 165 -1.28 6.09 -4.38
C VAL A 165 -0.48 6.93 -3.36
N GLY A 166 -0.66 8.26 -3.35
CA GLY A 166 0.00 9.13 -2.37
C GLY A 166 -0.38 8.81 -0.92
N ALA A 167 -1.65 8.48 -0.68
CA ALA A 167 -2.13 8.04 0.64
C ALA A 167 -1.51 6.69 1.03
N MET A 168 -1.39 5.74 0.10
CA MET A 168 -0.74 4.44 0.33
C MET A 168 0.74 4.62 0.70
N VAL A 169 1.47 5.48 -0.03
CA VAL A 169 2.88 5.80 0.25
C VAL A 169 3.03 6.47 1.61
N ALA A 170 2.18 7.45 1.93
CA ALA A 170 2.19 8.14 3.22
C ALA A 170 1.91 7.17 4.38
N ALA A 171 0.90 6.31 4.24
CA ALA A 171 0.54 5.29 5.23
C ALA A 171 1.67 4.27 5.41
N ALA A 172 2.29 3.80 4.32
CA ALA A 172 3.42 2.87 4.38
C ALA A 172 4.62 3.48 5.11
N LEU A 173 4.99 4.74 4.82
CA LEU A 173 6.04 5.45 5.54
C LEU A 173 5.72 5.57 7.03
N ALA A 174 4.48 5.93 7.38
CA ALA A 174 4.06 6.04 8.76
C ALA A 174 4.14 4.71 9.50
N VAL A 175 3.74 3.61 8.87
CA VAL A 175 3.86 2.25 9.44
C VAL A 175 5.32 1.86 9.63
N LEU A 176 6.19 2.10 8.65
CA LEU A 176 7.61 1.78 8.74
C LEU A 176 8.29 2.54 9.89
N VAL A 177 8.00 3.83 10.02
CA VAL A 177 8.47 4.65 11.16
C VAL A 177 7.88 4.15 12.47
N PHE A 178 6.58 3.83 12.50
CA PHE A 178 5.91 3.31 13.68
C PHE A 178 6.57 2.03 14.19
N VAL A 179 6.90 1.08 13.33
CA VAL A 179 7.55 -0.18 13.73
C VAL A 179 8.90 0.09 14.40
N VAL A 180 9.70 1.03 13.87
CA VAL A 180 10.97 1.43 14.49
C VAL A 180 10.75 2.10 15.85
N VAL A 181 9.76 2.98 15.97
CA VAL A 181 9.43 3.61 17.27
C VAL A 181 8.92 2.56 18.27
N PHE A 182 8.03 1.66 17.82
CA PHE A 182 7.44 0.60 18.62
C PHE A 182 8.50 -0.40 19.13
N SER A 183 9.58 -0.60 18.39
CA SER A 183 10.70 -1.45 18.85
C SER A 183 11.27 -1.04 20.21
N ARG A 184 11.17 0.26 20.60
CA ARG A 184 11.64 0.77 21.89
C ARG A 184 10.75 0.38 23.07
N VAL A 185 9.51 0.00 22.82
CA VAL A 185 8.54 -0.39 23.86
C VAL A 185 8.23 -1.89 23.83
N ARG A 186 8.88 -2.66 22.94
CA ARG A 186 8.71 -4.11 22.86
C ARG A 186 9.10 -4.81 24.15
N ASP A 187 10.25 -4.49 24.74
CA ASP A 187 10.72 -5.18 25.96
C ASP A 187 9.78 -4.90 27.15
N PRO A 188 9.37 -3.64 27.45
CA PRO A 188 8.36 -3.37 28.48
C PRO A 188 7.03 -4.06 28.22
N LEU A 189 6.56 -4.12 26.96
CA LEU A 189 5.32 -4.82 26.63
C LEU A 189 5.45 -6.33 26.78
N PHE A 190 6.61 -6.89 26.45
CA PHE A 190 6.90 -8.31 26.61
C PHE A 190 6.87 -8.70 28.09
N GLU A 191 7.47 -7.89 28.96
CA GLU A 191 7.38 -8.05 30.41
C GLU A 191 5.93 -7.88 30.90
N LEU A 192 5.21 -6.87 30.41
CA LEU A 192 3.80 -6.61 30.77
C LEU A 192 2.87 -7.77 30.41
N TYR A 193 3.10 -8.43 29.26
CA TYR A 193 2.35 -9.62 28.85
C TYR A 193 2.82 -10.91 29.54
N GLY A 194 3.69 -10.82 30.53
CA GLY A 194 4.10 -11.94 31.37
C GLY A 194 5.18 -12.81 30.75
N GLY A 195 6.09 -12.24 29.95
CA GLY A 195 7.19 -12.98 29.30
C GLY A 195 8.26 -13.54 30.25
N GLY A 196 8.08 -13.45 31.57
CA GLY A 196 9.00 -14.01 32.57
C GLY A 196 8.73 -15.49 32.88
N GLY A 197 9.79 -16.26 33.12
CA GLY A 197 9.69 -17.62 33.64
C GLY A 197 9.83 -18.71 32.58
N THR A 198 8.71 -19.26 32.10
CA THR A 198 8.68 -20.46 31.23
C THR A 198 8.76 -20.12 29.74
N GLN A 199 9.25 -21.05 28.92
CA GLN A 199 9.25 -20.91 27.45
C GLN A 199 7.83 -20.68 26.90
N GLU A 200 6.82 -21.33 27.48
CA GLU A 200 5.42 -21.15 27.08
C GLU A 200 4.93 -19.71 27.32
N ALA A 201 5.27 -19.12 28.48
CA ALA A 201 4.95 -17.74 28.79
C ALA A 201 5.64 -16.75 27.83
N MET A 202 6.90 -17.03 27.45
CA MET A 202 7.63 -16.24 26.45
C MET A 202 6.95 -16.27 25.07
N PHE A 203 6.53 -17.45 24.59
CA PHE A 203 5.81 -17.57 23.32
C PHE A 203 4.44 -16.87 23.35
N GLY A 204 3.72 -16.98 24.48
CA GLY A 204 2.45 -16.29 24.71
C GLY A 204 2.60 -14.77 24.66
N ALA A 205 3.57 -14.23 25.39
CA ALA A 205 3.87 -12.80 25.41
C ALA A 205 4.28 -12.28 24.02
N ALA A 206 5.16 -13.01 23.31
CA ALA A 206 5.58 -12.64 21.94
C ALA A 206 4.40 -12.52 20.98
N ARG A 207 3.43 -13.46 21.04
CA ARG A 207 2.20 -13.38 20.23
C ARG A 207 1.39 -12.13 20.54
N TRP A 208 1.22 -11.79 21.82
CA TRP A 208 0.47 -10.61 22.22
C TRP A 208 1.15 -9.32 21.78
N VAL A 209 2.48 -9.19 21.98
CA VAL A 209 3.25 -8.05 21.47
C VAL A 209 3.07 -7.90 19.96
N SER A 210 3.23 -8.98 19.20
CA SER A 210 3.10 -8.96 17.74
C SER A 210 1.69 -8.57 17.27
N ARG A 211 0.64 -9.03 17.96
CA ARG A 211 -0.75 -8.63 17.65
C ARG A 211 -0.99 -7.15 17.95
N THR A 212 -0.56 -6.68 19.12
CA THR A 212 -0.70 -5.27 19.52
C THR A 212 0.03 -4.36 18.53
N GLU A 213 1.25 -4.71 18.13
CA GLU A 213 2.01 -4.00 17.10
C GLU A 213 1.23 -3.91 15.79
N SER A 214 0.70 -5.04 15.30
CA SER A 214 0.01 -5.11 14.01
C SER A 214 -1.31 -4.32 14.02
N LEU A 215 -2.08 -4.38 15.12
CA LEU A 215 -3.31 -3.62 15.31
C LEU A 215 -3.03 -2.11 15.32
N LEU A 216 -2.02 -1.67 16.07
CA LEU A 216 -1.64 -0.26 16.15
C LEU A 216 -1.06 0.24 14.83
N ALA A 217 -0.24 -0.55 14.15
CA ALA A 217 0.27 -0.24 12.82
C ALA A 217 -0.87 -0.07 11.81
N GLY A 218 -1.87 -0.96 11.83
CA GLY A 218 -3.08 -0.83 11.02
C GLY A 218 -3.87 0.45 11.34
N LEU A 219 -4.05 0.78 12.61
CA LEU A 219 -4.70 2.02 13.03
C LEU A 219 -3.96 3.25 12.50
N VAL A 220 -2.62 3.28 12.64
CA VAL A 220 -1.76 4.35 12.10
C VAL A 220 -1.92 4.46 10.58
N ALA A 221 -1.88 3.33 9.86
CA ALA A 221 -2.04 3.30 8.41
C ALA A 221 -3.37 3.92 7.98
N GLY A 222 -4.48 3.50 8.60
CA GLY A 222 -5.82 3.97 8.28
C GLY A 222 -6.02 5.46 8.58
N LEU A 223 -5.55 5.93 9.74
CA LEU A 223 -5.65 7.34 10.13
C LEU A 223 -4.81 8.25 9.22
N VAL A 224 -3.59 7.84 8.86
CA VAL A 224 -2.72 8.61 7.96
C VAL A 224 -3.29 8.63 6.55
N ALA A 225 -3.77 7.49 6.04
CA ALA A 225 -4.42 7.40 4.73
C ALA A 225 -5.65 8.31 4.64
N PHE A 226 -6.54 8.23 5.64
CA PHE A 226 -7.72 9.09 5.73
C PHE A 226 -7.33 10.56 5.83
N GLY A 227 -6.41 10.92 6.73
CA GLY A 227 -5.95 12.29 6.92
C GLY A 227 -5.34 12.88 5.66
N TYR A 228 -4.55 12.09 4.92
CA TYR A 228 -3.98 12.50 3.65
C TYR A 228 -5.06 12.79 2.59
N LEU A 229 -6.02 11.88 2.39
CA LEU A 229 -7.11 12.07 1.44
C LEU A 229 -8.03 13.25 1.83
N HIS A 230 -8.31 13.40 3.13
CA HIS A 230 -9.10 14.52 3.64
C HIS A 230 -8.42 15.87 3.40
N LEU A 231 -7.11 15.96 3.63
CA LEU A 231 -6.32 17.16 3.30
C LEU A 231 -6.24 17.40 1.79
N ALA A 232 -6.14 16.34 0.98
CA ALA A 232 -6.18 16.45 -0.48
C ALA A 232 -7.51 17.03 -0.95
N ARG A 233 -8.63 16.53 -0.42
CA ARG A 233 -9.99 17.02 -0.70
C ARG A 233 -10.16 18.47 -0.27
N ARG A 234 -9.75 18.83 0.95
CA ARG A 234 -9.80 20.24 1.42
C ARG A 234 -9.02 21.18 0.49
N ARG A 235 -7.89 20.73 -0.07
CA ARG A 235 -7.10 21.53 -1.03
C ARG A 235 -7.71 21.57 -2.43
N SER A 236 -8.46 20.56 -2.84
CA SER A 236 -9.16 20.60 -4.14
C SER A 236 -10.36 21.52 -4.08
N LEU A 237 -11.18 21.42 -3.03
CA LEU A 237 -12.36 22.28 -2.84
C LEU A 237 -12.01 23.78 -2.76
N ARG A 238 -10.82 24.12 -2.25
CA ARG A 238 -10.32 25.51 -2.25
C ARG A 238 -9.97 26.04 -3.64
N ARG A 239 -9.66 25.17 -4.61
CA ARG A 239 -9.32 25.55 -5.99
C ARG A 239 -10.51 25.46 -6.92
N ASP A 240 -11.36 24.47 -6.69
CA ASP A 240 -12.52 24.13 -7.49
C ASP A 240 -13.62 23.63 -6.55
N PRO A 241 -14.63 24.47 -6.25
CA PRO A 241 -15.74 24.12 -5.37
C PRO A 241 -16.55 22.91 -5.86
N ASP A 242 -16.60 22.70 -7.18
CA ASP A 242 -17.37 21.62 -7.82
C ASP A 242 -16.54 20.34 -8.00
N ALA A 243 -15.31 20.31 -7.46
CA ALA A 243 -14.44 19.16 -7.55
C ALA A 243 -15.10 17.91 -6.94
N PRO A 244 -15.22 16.80 -7.70
CA PRO A 244 -15.91 15.61 -7.23
C PRO A 244 -15.19 15.02 -6.01
N ALA A 245 -15.99 14.56 -5.04
CA ALA A 245 -15.49 13.88 -3.86
C ALA A 245 -14.98 12.48 -4.23
N ASP A 246 -13.88 12.07 -3.58
CA ASP A 246 -13.40 10.70 -3.65
C ASP A 246 -14.45 9.76 -3.03
N ARG A 247 -14.82 8.69 -3.74
CA ARG A 247 -15.82 7.71 -3.29
C ARG A 247 -15.24 6.78 -2.22
N TRP A 248 -16.11 6.09 -1.47
CA TRP A 248 -15.73 5.16 -0.41
C TRP A 248 -14.63 4.13 -0.79
N PRO A 249 -14.55 3.57 -2.02
CA PRO A 249 -13.52 2.59 -2.35
C PRO A 249 -12.10 3.18 -2.31
N ALA A 250 -11.96 4.49 -2.52
CA ALA A 250 -10.67 5.16 -2.44
C ALA A 250 -10.11 5.16 -1.01
N TYR A 251 -10.97 5.37 0.00
CA TYR A 251 -10.60 5.35 1.40
C TYR A 251 -10.29 3.92 1.87
N LEU A 252 -11.09 2.94 1.44
CA LEU A 252 -10.82 1.52 1.72
C LEU A 252 -9.45 1.11 1.16
N LEU A 253 -9.20 1.38 -0.12
CA LEU A 253 -7.94 1.00 -0.78
C LEU A 253 -6.74 1.75 -0.20
N ALA A 254 -6.88 3.04 0.10
CA ALA A 254 -5.82 3.83 0.73
C ALA A 254 -5.50 3.32 2.14
N GLY A 255 -6.51 3.01 2.96
CA GLY A 255 -6.36 2.44 4.29
C GLY A 255 -5.71 1.05 4.28
N ALA A 256 -6.10 0.20 3.33
CA ALA A 256 -5.48 -1.10 3.07
C ALA A 256 -4.04 -0.99 2.54
N GLY A 257 -3.65 0.18 2.04
CA GLY A 257 -2.47 0.39 1.21
C GLY A 257 -1.16 -0.06 1.83
N ALA A 258 -0.92 0.30 3.09
CA ALA A 258 0.30 -0.09 3.79
C ALA A 258 0.40 -1.62 3.94
N GLY A 259 -0.70 -2.28 4.33
CA GLY A 259 -0.76 -3.74 4.45
C GLY A 259 -0.60 -4.45 3.10
N LEU A 260 -1.21 -3.93 2.03
CA LEU A 260 -1.00 -4.45 0.67
C LEU A 260 0.47 -4.37 0.25
N LEU A 261 1.16 -3.27 0.56
CA LEU A 261 2.59 -3.11 0.24
C LEU A 261 3.49 -4.04 1.08
N LEU A 262 3.13 -4.30 2.34
CA LEU A 262 3.82 -5.30 3.18
C LEU A 262 3.64 -6.71 2.61
N LEU A 263 2.43 -7.09 2.23
CA LEU A 263 2.15 -8.38 1.61
C LEU A 263 2.87 -8.53 0.26
N LEU A 264 2.88 -7.47 -0.55
CA LEU A 264 3.61 -7.46 -1.82
C LEU A 264 5.12 -7.58 -1.59
N THR A 265 5.65 -6.96 -0.54
CA THR A 265 7.05 -7.15 -0.13
C THR A 265 7.33 -8.61 0.19
N GLU A 266 6.47 -9.28 0.96
CA GLU A 266 6.63 -10.69 1.30
C GLU A 266 6.59 -11.59 0.05
N VAL A 267 5.72 -11.29 -0.92
CA VAL A 267 5.71 -11.98 -2.23
C VAL A 267 7.03 -11.78 -2.97
N ILE A 268 7.54 -10.54 -3.02
CA ILE A 268 8.83 -10.24 -3.66
C ILE A 268 9.98 -10.99 -2.97
N ILE A 269 9.97 -11.07 -1.64
CA ILE A 269 10.98 -11.82 -0.87
C ILE A 269 10.90 -13.31 -1.19
N ARG A 270 9.69 -13.89 -1.24
CA ARG A 270 9.51 -15.32 -1.53
C ARG A 270 9.94 -15.70 -2.94
N ILE A 271 9.80 -14.80 -3.90
CA ILE A 271 10.20 -15.03 -5.29
C ILE A 271 11.68 -14.73 -5.50
N GLY A 272 12.13 -13.52 -5.16
CA GLY A 272 13.50 -13.03 -5.41
C GLY A 272 14.53 -13.55 -4.41
N GLY A 273 14.13 -13.80 -3.16
CA GLY A 273 15.01 -14.27 -2.09
C GLY A 273 15.15 -15.79 -2.00
N ARG A 274 14.49 -16.57 -2.86
CA ARG A 274 14.41 -18.04 -2.75
C ARG A 274 15.78 -18.71 -2.67
N ALA A 275 16.71 -18.33 -3.55
CA ALA A 275 18.08 -18.83 -3.53
C ALA A 275 18.85 -18.48 -2.23
N LEU A 276 18.49 -17.37 -1.58
CA LEU A 276 19.11 -16.86 -0.36
C LEU A 276 18.54 -17.56 0.89
N LEU A 277 17.24 -17.83 0.88
CA LEU A 277 16.54 -18.63 1.89
C LEU A 277 17.00 -20.09 1.85
N ASP A 278 17.19 -20.66 0.65
CA ASP A 278 17.70 -22.02 0.48
C ASP A 278 19.16 -22.13 0.98
N LEU A 279 20.00 -21.11 0.74
CA LEU A 279 21.37 -21.06 1.24
C LEU A 279 21.41 -20.96 2.78
N ALA A 280 20.53 -20.16 3.38
CA ALA A 280 20.46 -20.03 4.84
C ALA A 280 19.87 -21.30 5.51
N ALA A 281 18.89 -21.92 4.89
CA ALA A 281 18.32 -23.19 5.35
C ALA A 281 19.35 -24.34 5.30
N ALA A 282 20.28 -24.30 4.35
CA ALA A 282 21.38 -25.25 4.25
C ALA A 282 22.47 -25.07 5.33
N LEU A 283 22.54 -23.91 6.00
CA LEU A 283 23.55 -23.62 7.03
C LEU A 283 23.14 -24.14 8.42
N SER A 284 21.85 -24.15 8.75
CA SER A 284 21.33 -24.69 10.00
C SER A 284 19.81 -24.92 9.98
N GLU A 285 19.35 -26.05 10.51
CA GLU A 285 17.91 -26.32 10.73
C GLU A 285 17.25 -25.27 11.65
N ALA A 286 18.00 -24.76 12.64
CA ALA A 286 17.50 -23.74 13.55
C ALA A 286 17.21 -22.41 12.82
N ASP A 287 18.06 -22.01 11.88
CA ASP A 287 17.86 -20.81 11.07
C ASP A 287 16.69 -20.99 10.08
N ALA A 288 16.52 -22.19 9.50
CA ALA A 288 15.39 -22.49 8.64
C ALA A 288 14.04 -22.35 9.37
N VAL A 289 13.95 -22.85 10.61
CA VAL A 289 12.75 -22.74 11.45
C VAL A 289 12.49 -21.28 11.84
N ALA A 290 13.53 -20.53 12.21
CA ALA A 290 13.43 -19.12 12.54
C ALA A 290 12.92 -18.29 11.35
N GLN A 291 13.46 -18.50 10.15
CA GLN A 291 13.04 -17.79 8.94
C GLN A 291 11.60 -18.13 8.54
N THR A 292 11.21 -19.40 8.63
CA THR A 292 9.83 -19.82 8.36
C THR A 292 8.85 -19.15 9.33
N THR A 293 9.18 -19.16 10.63
CA THR A 293 8.36 -18.53 11.67
C THR A 293 8.22 -17.02 11.45
N LEU A 294 9.33 -16.34 11.12
CA LEU A 294 9.32 -14.92 10.83
C LEU A 294 8.58 -14.57 9.53
N GLY A 295 8.68 -15.42 8.51
CA GLY A 295 7.90 -15.27 7.27
C GLY A 295 6.40 -15.36 7.51
N THR A 296 5.95 -16.32 8.31
CA THR A 296 4.54 -16.43 8.72
C THR A 296 4.11 -15.21 9.55
N SER A 297 4.92 -14.78 10.51
CA SER A 297 4.63 -13.60 11.33
C SER A 297 4.54 -12.31 10.51
N ARG A 298 5.42 -12.10 9.52
CA ARG A 298 5.35 -10.94 8.61
C ARG A 298 4.09 -10.97 7.75
N LEU A 299 3.72 -12.14 7.24
CA LEU A 299 2.50 -12.31 6.46
C LEU A 299 1.26 -12.00 7.31
N ASP A 300 1.18 -12.56 8.52
CA ASP A 300 0.10 -12.29 9.47
C ASP A 300 0.01 -10.79 9.81
N ASN A 301 1.15 -10.15 10.08
CA ASN A 301 1.21 -8.71 10.34
C ASN A 301 0.68 -7.90 9.14
N GLY A 302 1.14 -8.23 7.92
CA GLY A 302 0.65 -7.59 6.70
C GLY A 302 -0.87 -7.70 6.52
N ILE A 303 -1.45 -8.87 6.85
CA ILE A 303 -2.91 -9.09 6.84
C ILE A 303 -3.60 -8.21 7.89
N TRP A 304 -3.13 -8.20 9.13
CA TRP A 304 -3.72 -7.39 10.20
C TRP A 304 -3.67 -5.89 9.86
N VAL A 305 -2.52 -5.38 9.40
CA VAL A 305 -2.37 -3.99 8.99
C VAL A 305 -3.30 -3.64 7.84
N LEU A 306 -3.46 -4.54 6.87
CA LEU A 306 -4.37 -4.37 5.73
C LEU A 306 -5.81 -4.20 6.21
N PHE A 307 -6.32 -5.15 7.00
CA PHE A 307 -7.72 -5.15 7.44
C PHE A 307 -8.02 -4.00 8.40
N VAL A 308 -7.17 -3.81 9.41
CA VAL A 308 -7.38 -2.75 10.42
C VAL A 308 -7.22 -1.37 9.78
N GLY A 309 -6.26 -1.19 8.87
CA GLY A 309 -6.08 0.07 8.14
C GLY A 309 -7.28 0.40 7.25
N ALA A 310 -7.80 -0.58 6.52
CA ALA A 310 -9.00 -0.43 5.71
C ALA A 310 -10.23 -0.05 6.55
N LEU A 311 -10.48 -0.79 7.64
CA LEU A 311 -11.60 -0.53 8.55
C LEU A 311 -11.48 0.84 9.21
N THR A 312 -10.29 1.22 9.69
CA THR A 312 -10.03 2.51 10.32
C THR A 312 -10.32 3.66 9.35
N ALA A 313 -9.82 3.57 8.11
CA ALA A 313 -10.07 4.60 7.10
C ALA A 313 -11.56 4.69 6.72
N MET A 314 -12.24 3.56 6.61
CA MET A 314 -13.68 3.50 6.30
C MET A 314 -14.54 4.05 7.44
N ILE A 315 -14.23 3.74 8.70
CA ILE A 315 -14.93 4.29 9.86
C ILE A 315 -14.72 5.81 9.92
N ALA A 316 -13.48 6.28 9.75
CA ALA A 316 -13.18 7.70 9.72
C ALA A 316 -13.91 8.43 8.58
N PHE A 317 -13.97 7.83 7.39
CA PHE A 317 -14.74 8.34 6.26
C PHE A 317 -16.25 8.37 6.56
N GLY A 318 -16.81 7.29 7.10
CA GLY A 318 -18.23 7.20 7.46
C GLY A 318 -18.63 8.30 8.44
N ARG A 319 -17.76 8.66 9.39
CA ARG A 319 -17.98 9.78 10.32
C ARG A 319 -18.02 11.16 9.66
N THR A 320 -17.66 11.28 8.38
CA THR A 320 -17.73 12.53 7.61
C THR A 320 -18.94 12.64 6.70
N LEU A 321 -19.67 11.54 6.50
CA LEU A 321 -20.96 11.54 5.82
C LEU A 321 -21.98 12.02 6.87
N GLY A 322 -22.47 13.25 6.73
CA GLY A 322 -23.47 13.80 7.66
C GLY A 322 -24.75 12.95 7.69
N PRO A 323 -25.68 13.23 8.62
CA PRO A 323 -26.98 12.57 8.62
C PRO A 323 -27.64 12.72 7.24
N ALA A 324 -28.27 11.66 6.75
CA ALA A 324 -29.09 11.74 5.56
C ALA A 324 -30.16 12.83 5.81
N PRO A 325 -30.50 13.65 4.80
CA PRO A 325 -31.69 14.49 4.90
C PRO A 325 -32.84 13.58 5.33
N ALA A 326 -33.51 13.91 6.42
CA ALA A 326 -34.77 13.25 6.71
C ALA A 326 -35.66 13.57 5.51
N ASP A 327 -36.18 12.53 4.85
CA ASP A 327 -37.30 12.74 3.93
C ASP A 327 -38.37 13.40 4.81
N ASP A 328 -38.67 14.67 4.54
CA ASP A 328 -39.75 15.38 5.20
C ASP A 328 -41.06 14.65 4.82
N GLU A 329 -41.40 13.62 5.59
CA GLU A 329 -42.76 13.11 5.73
C GLU A 329 -43.59 14.23 6.36
N ASP A 330 -44.02 15.20 5.56
CA ASP A 330 -45.21 16.01 5.83
C ASP A 330 -45.57 16.86 4.62
N GLY A 331 -46.73 16.58 4.02
CA GLY A 331 -47.40 17.55 3.15
C GLY A 331 -48.17 16.97 1.97
N THR A 332 -49.26 16.24 2.25
CA THR A 332 -50.63 16.59 1.81
C THR A 332 -51.54 15.39 2.03
N ASP A 333 -52.16 15.30 3.21
CA ASP A 333 -53.48 14.69 3.30
C ASP A 333 -54.48 15.84 3.10
N PRO A 334 -55.20 15.91 1.96
CA PRO A 334 -56.22 16.93 1.81
C PRO A 334 -57.36 16.59 2.78
N ALA A 335 -57.53 17.42 3.80
CA ALA A 335 -58.75 17.41 4.59
C ALA A 335 -59.91 17.73 3.63
N ASP A 336 -60.78 16.75 3.44
CA ASP A 336 -62.12 16.93 2.89
C ASP A 336 -62.89 17.93 3.75
N ASP A 337 -63.29 19.06 3.15
CA ASP A 337 -64.45 19.89 3.54
C ASP A 337 -65.06 20.54 2.28
#